data_AF-A0A6M2AGM5-F1
#
_entry.id   AF-A0A6M2AGM5-F1
#
_cell.length_a   1.000
_cell.length_b   1.000
_cell.length_c   1.000
_cell.angle_alpha   90.00
_cell.angle_beta   90.00
_cell.angle_gamma   90.00
#
_symmetry.space_group_name_H-M   'P 1'
#
loop_
_entity.id
_entity.type
_entity.pdbx_description
1 polymer ?
#
loop_
_entity_poly.entity_id
_entity_poly.type
_entity_poly.pdbx_seq_one_letter_code
_entity_poly.pdbx_strand_id
1 'polypeptide(L)'
;MKIKRFILSLALLLICSSSIFALDAKSVIGVVNFMDCITQSKYGKNEQEQLENIKNQWSALIEETEKELTELNAKFEDNDYLDGLSPEAEEELKMK
;
A
#
# COMPACT_ATOMS: atom_id res chain seq x y z
N MET A 1 -17.14 57.65 44.61
CA MET A 1 -17.16 56.19 44.34
C MET A 1 -16.64 55.76 42.96
N LYS A 2 -16.76 56.59 41.91
CA LYS A 2 -16.37 56.19 40.53
C LYS A 2 -14.85 55.99 40.35
N ILE A 3 -14.01 56.86 40.92
CA ILE A 3 -12.54 56.75 40.85
C ILE A 3 -11.99 55.53 41.59
N LYS A 4 -12.53 55.18 42.77
CA LYS A 4 -12.12 53.97 43.49
C LYS A 4 -12.49 52.69 42.73
N ARG A 5 -13.63 52.70 42.03
CA ARG A 5 -14.05 51.59 41.14
C ARG A 5 -13.15 51.48 39.90
N PHE A 6 -12.71 52.61 39.35
CA PHE A 6 -11.80 52.66 38.20
C PHE A 6 -10.39 52.16 38.54
N ILE A 7 -9.87 52.52 39.72
CA ILE A 7 -8.57 52.03 40.20
C ILE A 7 -8.63 50.52 40.49
N LEU A 8 -9.76 50.03 41.03
CA LEU A 8 -9.95 48.60 41.27
C LEU A 8 -10.01 47.79 39.96
N SER A 9 -10.65 48.32 38.91
CA SER A 9 -10.69 47.67 37.60
C SER A 9 -9.33 47.68 36.89
N LEU A 10 -8.54 48.75 37.06
CA LEU A 10 -7.21 48.85 36.46
C LEU A 10 -6.20 47.88 37.12
N ALA A 11 -6.29 47.72 38.45
CA ALA A 11 -5.47 46.76 39.19
C ALA A 11 -5.80 45.30 38.82
N LEU A 12 -7.08 44.97 38.57
CA LEU A 12 -7.49 43.63 38.15
C LEU A 12 -6.98 43.27 36.74
N LEU A 13 -6.90 44.24 35.82
CA LEU A 13 -6.37 44.06 34.47
C LEU A 13 -4.85 43.85 34.43
N LEU A 14 -4.11 44.49 35.36
CA LEU A 14 -2.66 44.34 35.50
C LEU A 14 -2.24 42.99 36.09
N ILE A 15 -3.09 42.35 36.91
CA ILE A 15 -2.81 41.01 37.45
C ILE A 15 -2.99 39.94 36.37
N CYS A 16 -3.97 40.11 35.47
CA CYS A 16 -4.24 39.17 34.37
C CYS A 16 -3.19 39.16 33.24
N SER A 17 -2.24 40.09 33.22
CA SER A 17 -1.21 40.19 32.16
C SER A 17 0.13 39.54 32.54
N SER A 18 0.26 38.98 33.75
CA SER A 18 1.55 38.54 34.31
C SER A 18 1.91 37.05 34.14
N SER A 19 1.21 36.28 33.29
CA SER A 19 1.38 34.81 33.26
C SER A 19 1.66 34.17 31.89
N ILE A 20 2.15 34.90 30.88
CA ILE A 20 2.30 34.32 29.53
C ILE A 20 3.75 33.99 29.12
N PHE A 21 4.78 34.41 29.86
CA PHE A 21 6.17 34.16 29.44
C PHE A 21 7.05 33.57 30.54
N ALA A 22 6.88 32.27 30.76
CA ALA A 22 7.96 31.38 31.16
C ALA A 22 7.58 29.94 30.79
N LEU A 23 7.22 29.72 29.52
CA LEU A 23 7.23 28.37 28.97
C LEU A 23 8.70 28.02 28.75
N ASP A 24 9.32 27.40 29.76
CA ASP A 24 10.60 26.72 29.59
C ASP A 24 10.34 25.64 28.53
N ALA A 25 10.67 25.95 27.28
CA ALA A 25 10.49 25.07 26.14
C ALA A 25 11.52 23.94 26.26
N LYS A 26 11.28 23.03 27.19
CA LYS A 26 12.02 21.79 27.35
C LYS A 26 11.87 21.07 26.02
N SER A 27 12.92 21.09 25.21
CA SER A 27 12.91 20.46 23.89
C SER A 27 12.59 18.97 24.06
N VAL A 28 11.35 18.58 23.76
CA VAL A 28 10.91 17.19 23.81
C VAL A 28 11.35 16.55 22.50
N ILE A 29 12.48 15.85 22.54
CA ILE A 29 12.92 15.03 21.42
C ILE A 29 12.06 13.76 21.42
N GLY A 30 11.24 13.60 20.38
CA GLY A 30 10.51 12.37 20.09
C GLY A 30 11.27 11.52 19.09
N VAL A 31 11.39 10.22 19.36
CA VAL A 31 11.90 9.24 18.39
C VAL A 31 10.71 8.42 17.90
N VAL A 32 10.60 8.25 16.58
CA VAL A 32 9.55 7.44 15.96
C VAL A 32 10.19 6.32 15.16
N ASN A 33 9.52 5.17 15.13
CA ASN A 33 9.90 4.07 14.26
C ASN A 33 9.30 4.30 12.88
N PHE A 34 10.15 4.68 11.92
CA PHE A 34 9.71 4.93 10.55
C PHE A 34 9.09 3.70 9.87
N MET A 35 9.58 2.50 10.18
CA MET A 35 9.03 1.26 9.64
C MET A 35 7.57 1.07 10.08
N ASP A 36 7.27 1.35 11.36
CA ASP A 36 5.90 1.27 11.86
C ASP A 36 5.01 2.32 11.20
N CYS A 37 5.52 3.53 10.99
CA CYS A 37 4.79 4.57 10.29
C CYS A 37 4.41 4.15 8.87
N ILE A 38 5.29 3.46 8.14
CA ILE A 38 4.96 2.96 6.80
C ILE A 38 4.01 1.77 6.91
N THR A 39 4.43 0.70 7.58
CA THR A 39 3.76 -0.62 7.53
C THR A 39 2.43 -0.65 8.26
N GLN A 40 2.27 0.12 9.33
CA GLN A 40 1.05 0.15 10.13
C GLN A 40 0.09 1.27 9.72
N SER A 41 0.52 2.19 8.85
CA SER A 41 -0.40 3.19 8.30
C SER A 41 -1.52 2.53 7.50
N LYS A 42 -2.65 3.23 7.40
CA LYS A 42 -3.77 2.83 6.53
C LYS A 42 -3.30 2.57 5.09
N TYR A 43 -2.41 3.41 4.58
CA TYR A 43 -1.89 3.28 3.23
C TYR A 43 -0.97 2.08 3.07
N GLY A 44 -0.03 1.87 4.01
CA GLY A 44 0.88 0.73 3.96
C GLY A 44 0.17 -0.61 4.08
N LYS A 45 -0.88 -0.71 4.89
CA LYS A 45 -1.72 -1.93 4.96
C LYS A 45 -2.46 -2.18 3.64
N ASN A 46 -3.04 -1.13 3.06
CA ASN A 46 -3.74 -1.23 1.78
C ASN A 46 -2.79 -1.58 0.61
N GLU A 47 -1.54 -1.11 0.65
CA GLU A 47 -0.53 -1.47 -0.35
C GLU A 47 -0.07 -2.92 -0.20
N GLN A 48 0.14 -3.40 1.02
CA GLN A 48 0.45 -4.80 1.30
C GLN A 48 -0.65 -5.74 0.80
N GLU A 49 -1.92 -5.40 1.04
CA GLU A 49 -3.07 -6.17 0.55
C GLU A 49 -3.12 -6.21 -0.98
N GLN A 50 -2.93 -5.06 -1.64
CA GLN A 50 -2.88 -5.00 -3.10
C GLN A 50 -1.72 -5.80 -3.69
N LEU A 51 -0.53 -5.72 -3.07
CA LEU A 51 0.63 -6.46 -3.53
C LEU A 51 0.42 -7.97 -3.40
N GLU A 52 -0.17 -8.43 -2.29
CA GLU A 52 -0.50 -9.84 -2.13
C GLU A 52 -1.56 -10.29 -3.15
N ASN A 53 -2.54 -9.46 -3.46
CA ASN A 53 -3.53 -9.75 -4.51
C ASN A 53 -2.88 -9.87 -5.89
N ILE A 54 -1.96 -8.97 -6.26
CA ILE A 54 -1.24 -9.03 -7.55
C ILE A 54 -0.40 -10.30 -7.61
N LYS A 55 0.33 -10.63 -6.54
CA LYS A 55 1.13 -11.85 -6.43
C LYS A 55 0.27 -13.10 -6.63
N ASN A 56 -0.92 -13.15 -6.03
CA ASN A 56 -1.83 -14.29 -6.20
C ASN A 56 -2.32 -14.41 -7.65
N GLN A 57 -2.69 -13.29 -8.29
CA GLN A 57 -3.08 -13.29 -9.70
C GLN A 57 -1.97 -13.78 -10.61
N TRP A 58 -0.73 -13.36 -10.37
CA TRP A 58 0.42 -13.78 -11.16
C TRP A 58 0.75 -15.24 -10.95
N SER A 59 0.66 -15.72 -9.70
CA SER A 59 0.89 -17.13 -9.38
C SER A 59 -0.13 -18.02 -10.09
N ALA A 60 -1.41 -17.65 -10.07
CA ALA A 60 -2.46 -18.38 -10.77
C ALA A 60 -2.25 -18.38 -12.29
N LEU A 61 -1.85 -17.25 -12.88
CA LEU A 61 -1.59 -17.16 -14.32
C LEU A 61 -0.40 -18.02 -14.76
N ILE A 62 0.66 -18.08 -13.94
CA ILE A 62 1.82 -18.94 -14.20
C ILE A 62 1.38 -20.41 -14.16
N GLU A 63 0.61 -20.81 -13.15
CA GLU A 63 0.11 -22.18 -13.01
C GLU A 63 -0.80 -22.58 -14.18
N GLU A 64 -1.70 -21.70 -14.62
CA GLU A 64 -2.55 -21.92 -15.79
C GLU A 64 -1.72 -22.07 -17.07
N THR A 65 -0.73 -21.18 -17.27
CA THR A 65 0.15 -21.24 -18.44
C THR A 65 0.96 -22.54 -18.47
N GLU A 66 1.48 -22.98 -17.33
CA GLU A 66 2.24 -24.24 -17.23
C GLU A 66 1.36 -25.45 -17.55
N LYS A 67 0.10 -25.43 -17.08
CA LYS A 67 -0.88 -26.46 -17.40
C LYS A 67 -1.20 -26.49 -18.90
N GLU A 68 -1.47 -25.34 -19.51
CA GLU A 68 -1.73 -25.25 -20.95
C GLU A 68 -0.55 -25.74 -21.78
N LEU A 69 0.68 -25.37 -21.41
CA LEU A 69 1.89 -25.86 -22.10
C LEU A 69 2.05 -27.38 -21.95
N THR A 70 1.74 -27.93 -20.78
CA THR A 70 1.80 -29.37 -20.55
C THR A 70 0.74 -30.11 -21.37
N GLU A 71 -0.49 -29.59 -21.43
CA GLU A 71 -1.57 -30.15 -22.24
C GLU A 71 -1.26 -30.07 -23.75
N LEU A 72 -0.68 -28.96 -24.21
CA LEU A 72 -0.22 -28.82 -25.59
C LEU A 72 0.89 -29.81 -25.91
N ASN A 73 1.90 -29.94 -25.04
CA ASN A 73 2.97 -30.91 -25.22
C ASN A 73 2.43 -32.34 -25.28
N ALA A 74 1.48 -32.70 -24.40
CA ALA A 74 0.83 -34.01 -24.44
C ALA A 74 0.07 -34.26 -25.76
N LYS A 75 -0.60 -33.24 -26.32
CA LYS A 75 -1.23 -33.34 -27.66
C LYS A 75 -0.22 -33.45 -28.79
N PHE A 76 0.97 -32.85 -28.66
CA PHE A 76 2.04 -32.99 -29.65
C PHE A 76 2.68 -34.38 -29.64
N GLU A 77 2.71 -35.05 -28.50
CA GLU A 77 3.24 -36.42 -28.39
C GLU A 77 2.24 -37.50 -28.83
N ASP A 78 0.96 -37.14 -28.99
CA ASP A 78 -0.10 -38.04 -29.42
C ASP A 78 -0.14 -38.17 -30.96
N ASN A 79 0.30 -39.31 -31.48
CA ASN A 79 0.29 -39.60 -32.93
C ASN A 79 -1.13 -39.62 -33.52
N ASP A 80 -2.14 -40.06 -32.76
CA ASP A 80 -3.52 -40.12 -33.25
C ASP A 80 -4.12 -38.71 -33.41
N TYR A 81 -3.66 -37.75 -32.59
CA TYR A 81 -4.03 -36.34 -32.72
C TYR A 81 -3.41 -35.71 -33.97
N LEU A 82 -2.13 -35.99 -34.24
CA LEU A 82 -1.43 -35.49 -35.43
C LEU A 82 -2.01 -36.06 -36.73
N ASP A 83 -2.36 -37.35 -36.74
CA ASP A 83 -2.97 -38.03 -37.90
C ASP A 83 -4.41 -37.57 -38.17
N GLY A 84 -5.08 -36.97 -37.18
CA GLY A 84 -6.42 -36.38 -37.29
C GLY A 84 -6.45 -34.92 -37.76
N LEU A 85 -5.29 -34.28 -37.96
CA LEU A 85 -5.21 -32.89 -38.42
C LEU A 85 -5.48 -32.75 -39.92
N SER A 86 -5.95 -31.58 -40.34
CA SER A 86 -6.06 -31.28 -41.77
C SER A 86 -4.66 -31.12 -42.40
N PRO A 87 -4.49 -31.41 -43.70
CA PRO A 87 -3.19 -31.30 -44.38
C PRO A 87 -2.52 -29.92 -44.22
N GLU A 88 -3.32 -28.85 -44.16
CA GLU A 88 -2.84 -27.47 -43.98
C GLU A 88 -2.30 -27.21 -42.56
N ALA A 89 -2.90 -27.82 -41.54
CA ALA A 89 -2.43 -27.71 -40.16
C ALA A 89 -1.16 -28.53 -39.93
N GLU A 90 -1.04 -29.70 -40.58
CA GLU A 90 0.17 -30.53 -40.55
C GLU A 90 1.37 -29.80 -41.20
N GLU A 91 1.13 -29.06 -42.28
CA GLU A 91 2.16 -28.33 -43.02
C GLU A 91 2.64 -27.08 -42.27
N GLU A 92 1.75 -26.31 -41.62
CA GLU A 92 2.13 -25.22 -40.70
C GLU A 92 2.94 -25.73 -39.49
N LEU A 93 2.66 -26.94 -39.02
CA LEU A 93 3.37 -27.56 -37.90
C LEU A 93 4.75 -28.11 -38.27
N LYS A 94 4.92 -28.62 -39.50
CA LYS A 94 6.21 -29.13 -40.00
C LYS A 94 7.19 -28.02 -40.40
N MET A 95 6.71 -26.79 -40.63
CA MET A 95 7.53 -25.65 -41.06
C MET A 95 8.09 -24.77 -39.92
N LYS A 96 7.91 -25.15 -38.65
CA LYS A 96 8.52 -24.48 -37.48
C LYS A 96 9.62 -25.31 -36.84
#